data_AF-A0A1M6VK94-F1
#
_entry.id   AF-A0A1M6VK94-F1
#
_cell.length_a   1.000
_cell.length_b   1.000
_cell.length_c   1.000
_cell.angle_alpha   90.00
_cell.angle_beta   90.00
_cell.angle_gamma   90.00
#
_symmetry.space_group_name_H-M   'P 1'
#
loop_
_entity.id
_entity.type
_entity.pdbx_description
1 polymer ?
#
loop_
_entity_poly.entity_id
_entity_poly.type
_entity_poly.pdbx_seq_one_letter_code
_entity_poly.pdbx_strand_id
1 'polypeptide(L)' 'MATISSASLSTPAHRNNGLAKPLAELLAFWRQFVERAFNPYRPELHYMRGPGPAWRAKHLGRSN' A
#
# COMPACT_ATOMS: atom_id res chain seq x y z
N MET A 1 31.22 -38.83 44.16
CA MET A 1 30.72 -37.49 43.77
C MET A 1 29.79 -37.67 42.59
N ALA A 2 28.51 -37.32 42.72
CA ALA A 2 27.52 -37.49 41.66
C ALA A 2 27.18 -36.14 41.05
N THR A 3 27.43 -35.98 39.75
CA THR A 3 27.17 -34.74 39.01
C THR A 3 25.80 -34.83 38.35
N ILE A 4 24.85 -34.02 38.80
CA ILE A 4 23.51 -33.95 38.21
C ILE A 4 23.60 -33.00 37.01
N SER A 5 23.53 -33.56 35.81
CA SER A 5 23.50 -32.81 34.56
C SER A 5 22.10 -32.23 34.34
N SER A 6 21.99 -30.90 34.38
CA SER A 6 20.74 -30.20 34.10
C SER A 6 20.57 -30.06 32.59
N ALA A 7 19.59 -30.78 32.01
CA ALA A 7 19.24 -30.63 30.61
C ALA A 7 18.17 -29.54 30.47
N SER A 8 18.43 -28.54 29.64
CA SER A 8 17.48 -27.49 29.30
C SER A 8 16.39 -28.07 28.40
N LEU A 9 15.15 -28.14 28.92
CA LEU A 9 13.98 -28.51 28.12
C LEU A 9 13.69 -27.39 27.13
N SER A 10 13.97 -27.62 25.85
CA SER A 10 13.58 -26.71 24.77
C SER A 10 12.05 -26.67 24.69
N THR A 11 11.47 -25.52 24.99
CA THR A 11 10.04 -25.27 24.83
C THR A 11 9.65 -25.53 23.38
N PRO A 12 8.68 -26.40 23.08
CA PRO A 12 8.19 -26.51 21.72
C PRO A 12 7.49 -25.19 21.41
N ALA A 13 8.08 -24.40 20.51
CA ALA A 13 7.36 -23.31 19.87
C ALA A 13 6.21 -23.95 19.10
N HIS A 14 5.03 -23.97 19.72
CA HIS A 14 3.80 -24.37 19.06
C HIS A 14 3.69 -23.49 17.81
N ARG A 15 3.86 -24.11 16.65
CA ARG A 15 3.87 -23.44 15.35
C ARG A 15 2.44 -23.00 15.07
N ASN A 16 2.12 -21.78 15.50
CA ASN A 16 0.91 -21.04 15.12
C ASN A 16 0.92 -20.65 13.62
N ASN A 17 1.81 -21.25 12.82
CA ASN A 17 2.09 -20.95 11.42
C ASN A 17 0.86 -21.09 10.51
N GLY A 18 -0.19 -21.79 10.93
CA GLY A 18 -1.44 -21.92 10.18
C GLY A 18 -2.30 -20.65 10.19
N LEU A 19 -2.37 -19.95 11.33
CA LEU A 19 -3.17 -18.73 11.49
C LEU A 19 -2.40 -17.46 11.07
N ALA A 20 -1.07 -17.49 11.20
CA ALA A 20 -0.22 -16.38 10.82
C ALA A 20 -0.23 -16.09 9.30
N LYS A 21 -0.41 -17.12 8.47
CA LYS A 21 -0.47 -16.99 7.00
C LYS A 21 -1.69 -16.20 6.49
N PRO A 22 -2.94 -16.56 6.84
CA PRO A 22 -4.11 -15.80 6.38
C PRO A 22 -4.13 -14.38 6.95
N LEU A 23 -3.65 -14.18 8.18
CA LEU A 23 -3.53 -12.83 8.75
C LEU A 23 -2.50 -11.98 8.01
N ALA A 24 -1.35 -12.57 7.63
CA ALA A 24 -0.32 -11.88 6.87
C ALA A 24 -0.80 -11.49 5.46
N GLU A 25 -1.54 -12.37 4.78
CA GLU A 25 -2.16 -12.07 3.49
C GLU A 25 -3.23 -10.97 3.61
N LEU A 26 -4.07 -11.03 4.63
CA LEU A 26 -5.07 -10.00 4.92
C LEU A 26 -4.42 -8.64 5.17
N LEU A 27 -3.34 -8.59 5.97
CA LEU A 27 -2.59 -7.35 6.22
C LEU A 27 -1.92 -6.81 4.95
N ALA A 28 -1.37 -7.68 4.10
CA ALA A 28 -0.77 -7.27 2.83
C ALA A 28 -1.82 -6.66 1.90
N PHE A 29 -2.99 -7.28 1.80
CA PHE A 29 -4.14 -6.75 1.07
C PHE A 29 -4.59 -5.39 1.63
N TRP A 30 -4.77 -5.28 2.95
CA TRP A 30 -5.18 -4.01 3.57
C TRP A 30 -4.21 -2.87 3.32
N ARG A 31 -2.89 -3.14 3.35
CA ARG A 31 -1.87 -2.13 3.02
C ARG A 31 -2.04 -1.63 1.58
N GLN A 32 -2.16 -2.53 0.61
CA GLN A 32 -2.37 -2.16 -0.79
C GLN A 32 -3.71 -1.43 -1.02
N PHE A 33 -4.76 -1.86 -0.31
CA PHE A 33 -6.07 -1.22 -0.38
C PHE A 33 -6.02 0.23 0.12
N VAL A 34 -5.41 0.47 1.29
CA VAL A 34 -5.29 1.83 1.86
C VAL A 34 -4.46 2.73 0.93
N GLU A 35 -3.34 2.24 0.40
CA GLU A 35 -2.53 2.99 -0.56
C GLU A 35 -3.31 3.39 -1.82
N ARG A 36 -4.20 2.52 -2.30
CA ARG A 36 -5.00 2.76 -3.51
C ARG A 36 -6.23 3.63 -3.23
N ALA A 37 -6.92 3.37 -2.12
CA ALA A 37 -8.15 4.04 -1.74
C ALA A 37 -7.91 5.50 -1.31
N PHE A 38 -6.80 5.75 -0.62
CA PHE A 38 -6.42 7.08 -0.17
C PHE A 38 -5.37 7.73 -1.06
N ASN A 39 -5.11 7.19 -2.26
CA ASN A 39 -4.28 7.87 -3.25
C ASN A 39 -5.02 9.12 -3.74
N PRO A 40 -4.51 10.34 -3.49
CA PRO A 40 -5.17 11.55 -3.97
C PRO A 40 -5.19 11.52 -5.49
N TYR A 41 -6.39 11.61 -6.09
CA TYR A 41 -6.50 11.85 -7.52
C TYR A 41 -5.70 13.12 -7.83
N ARG A 42 -4.67 13.00 -8.66
CA ARG A 42 -3.80 14.09 -9.13
C ARG A 42 -4.29 14.52 -10.51
N PRO A 43 -5.34 15.37 -10.60
CA PRO A 43 -5.89 15.83 -11.87
C PRO A 43 -4.82 16.53 -12.72
N GLU A 44 -3.81 17.11 -12.08
CA GLU A 44 -2.68 17.78 -12.72
C GLU A 44 -1.94 16.89 -13.74
N LEU A 45 -1.85 15.58 -13.52
CA LEU A 45 -1.27 14.65 -14.51
C LEU A 45 -2.18 14.41 -15.72
N HIS A 46 -3.48 14.60 -15.55
CA HIS A 46 -4.51 14.34 -16.55
C HIS A 46 -4.94 15.60 -17.32
N TYR A 47 -4.68 16.79 -16.77
CA TYR A 47 -4.93 18.09 -17.40
C TYR A 47 -3.68 18.72 -18.04
N MET A 48 -2.71 17.90 -18.47
CA MET A 48 -1.56 18.37 -19.26
C MET A 48 -1.89 18.58 -20.75
N ARG A 49 -3.15 18.90 -21.07
CA ARG A 49 -3.49 19.61 -22.30
C ARG A 49 -4.06 20.94 -21.84
N GLY A 50 -3.19 21.95 -21.81
CA GLY A 50 -3.59 23.35 -21.68
C GLY A 50 -4.71 23.70 -22.68
N PRO A 51 -5.28 24.90 -22.59
CA PRO A 51 -6.50 25.26 -23.32
C PRO A 51 -6.45 24.78 -24.77
N GLY A 52 -7.36 23.86 -25.10
CA GLY A 52 -7.41 23.23 -26.41
C GLY A 52 -7.70 24.24 -27.52
N PRO A 53 -7.56 23.87 -28.80
CA PRO A 53 -7.84 24.76 -29.93
C PRO A 53 -9.21 25.42 -29.86
N ALA A 54 -10.23 24.69 -29.39
CA ALA A 54 -11.58 25.20 -29.18
C ALA A 54 -11.70 26.27 -28.08
N TRP A 55 -10.84 26.21 -27.06
CA TRP A 55 -10.76 27.26 -26.05
C TRP A 55 -10.05 28.49 -26.61
N ARG A 56 -8.94 28.30 -27.33
CA ARG A 56 -8.20 29.40 -27.98
C ARG A 56 -9.05 30.16 -28.99
N ALA A 57 -9.81 29.45 -29.84
CA ALA A 57 -10.70 30.09 -30.83
C ALA A 57 -11.75 31.02 -30.20
N LYS A 58 -12.23 30.72 -28.98
CA LYS A 58 -13.22 31.55 -28.28
C LYS A 58 -12.63 32.79 -27.60
N HIS A 59 -11.34 32.73 -27.23
CA HIS A 59 -10.68 33.79 -26.48
C HIS A 59 -9.75 34.68 -27.32
N LEU A 60 -9.23 34.21 -28.45
CA LEU A 60 -8.45 35.03 -29.38
C LEU A 60 -9.29 36.14 -30.04
N GLY A 61 -10.60 35.95 -30.19
CA GLY A 61 -11.50 37.00 -30.69
C GLY A 61 -11.86 38.09 -29.68
N ARG A 62 -11.30 38.05 -28.46
CA ARG A 62 -11.57 39.01 -27.36
C ARG A 62 -10.34 39.85 -26.99
N SER A 63 -9.23 39.71 -27.70
CA SER A 63 -8.11 40.63 -27.61
C SER A 63 -8.24 41.64 -28.76
N ASN A 64 -8.61 42.87 -28.39
CA ASN A 64 -8.63 44.12 -29.17
C ASN A 64 -8.23 44.05 -30.64
#